data_AF-A0A3R7ZVG8-F1
#
_entry.id   AF-A0A3R7ZVG8-F1
#
_cell.length_a   1.000
_cell.length_b   1.000
_cell.length_c   1.000
_cell.angle_alpha   90.00
_cell.angle_beta   90.00
_cell.angle_gamma   90.00
#
_symmetry.space_group_name_H-M   'P 1'
#
loop_
_entity.id
_entity.type
_entity.pdbx_description
1 polymer ?
#
loop_
_entity_poly.entity_id
_entity_poly.type
_entity_poly.pdbx_seq_one_letter_code
_entity_poly.pdbx_strand_id
1 'polypeptide(L)'
;MLSKERPYVLYVAEVIYSKVCEIKKKNPDFSNITAIENFIGSEIYKEISSGKFHDEWFKELKENRFVDKKTKEKIPEETVKLLEVQKDMMIKQLIQFPELYYTKSHFPLEISQRAFDQLWRICESYELWCKETKQKELIILKIIDSTS
;
A
#
# COMPACT_ATOMS: atom_id res chain seq x y z
N MET A 1 -10.42 -6.57 -23.88
CA MET A 1 -10.76 -5.36 -23.10
C MET A 1 -9.91 -5.41 -21.85
N LEU A 2 -9.14 -4.36 -21.54
CA LEU A 2 -8.53 -4.25 -20.21
C LEU A 2 -9.67 -4.14 -19.20
N SER A 3 -9.76 -5.08 -18.26
CA SER A 3 -10.75 -4.98 -17.18
C SER A 3 -10.47 -3.69 -16.39
N LYS A 4 -11.51 -2.91 -16.11
CA LYS A 4 -11.40 -1.76 -15.20
C LYS A 4 -11.26 -2.21 -13.75
N GLU A 5 -11.53 -3.49 -13.48
CA GLU A 5 -11.42 -4.03 -12.14
C GLU A 5 -9.96 -4.16 -11.74
N ARG A 6 -9.69 -3.66 -10.54
CA ARG A 6 -8.36 -3.68 -9.95
C ARG A 6 -7.91 -5.13 -9.70
N PRO A 7 -6.74 -5.55 -10.23
CA PRO A 7 -6.14 -6.84 -9.87
C PRO A 7 -5.96 -6.96 -8.35
N TYR A 8 -6.24 -8.14 -7.77
CA TYR A 8 -6.16 -8.35 -6.31
C TYR A 8 -4.82 -7.93 -5.69
N VAL A 9 -3.72 -8.13 -6.41
CA VAL A 9 -2.36 -7.71 -6.00
C VAL A 9 -2.22 -6.20 -5.78
N LEU A 10 -3.08 -5.37 -6.35
CA LEU A 10 -3.06 -3.92 -6.13
C LEU A 10 -3.94 -3.49 -4.94
N TYR A 11 -4.56 -4.41 -4.20
CA TYR A 11 -5.51 -4.03 -3.14
C TYR A 11 -4.83 -3.25 -2.02
N VAL A 12 -3.74 -3.79 -1.51
CA VAL A 12 -3.01 -3.14 -0.43
C VAL A 12 -2.37 -1.83 -0.93
N ALA A 13 -1.95 -1.78 -2.20
CA ALA A 13 -1.47 -0.56 -2.83
C ALA A 13 -2.56 0.53 -2.87
N GLU A 14 -3.79 0.18 -3.25
CA GLU A 14 -4.95 1.08 -3.23
C GLU A 14 -5.25 1.57 -1.80
N VAL A 15 -5.20 0.69 -0.80
CA VAL A 15 -5.43 1.05 0.62
C VAL A 15 -4.37 2.05 1.09
N ILE A 16 -3.09 1.77 0.84
CA ILE A 16 -1.98 2.68 1.16
C ILE A 16 -2.19 4.03 0.47
N TYR A 17 -2.41 4.01 -0.84
CA TYR A 17 -2.60 5.22 -1.64
C TYR A 17 -3.76 6.08 -1.14
N SER A 18 -4.91 5.43 -0.87
CA SER A 18 -6.10 6.09 -0.34
C SER A 18 -5.82 6.77 1.00
N LYS A 19 -5.10 6.10 1.91
CA LYS A 19 -4.74 6.66 3.22
C LYS A 19 -3.77 7.83 3.12
N VAL A 20 -2.79 7.78 2.23
CA VAL A 20 -1.91 8.92 1.93
C VAL A 20 -2.73 10.09 1.36
N CYS A 21 -3.68 9.82 0.47
CA CYS A 21 -4.58 10.83 -0.06
C CYS A 21 -5.46 11.46 1.03
N GLU A 22 -5.98 10.68 1.98
CA GLU A 22 -6.74 11.19 3.12
C GLU A 22 -5.89 12.15 3.98
N ILE A 23 -4.62 11.79 4.26
CA ILE A 23 -3.69 12.66 5.00
C ILE A 23 -3.46 13.98 4.26
N LYS A 24 -3.20 13.93 2.95
CA LYS A 24 -2.99 15.12 2.12
C LYS A 24 -4.24 15.99 2.00
N LYS A 25 -5.44 15.38 1.91
CA LYS A 25 -6.72 16.12 1.87
C LYS A 25 -7.00 16.85 3.20
N LYS A 26 -6.65 16.23 4.33
CA LYS A 26 -6.79 16.85 5.66
C LYS A 26 -5.78 17.97 5.90
N ASN A 27 -4.64 17.94 5.22
CA ASN A 27 -3.56 18.90 5.36
C ASN A 27 -3.14 19.42 3.97
N PRO A 28 -3.89 20.35 3.37
CA PRO A 28 -3.66 20.79 1.98
C PRO A 28 -2.25 21.34 1.72
N ASP A 29 -1.59 21.88 2.74
CA ASP A 29 -0.23 22.40 2.66
C ASP A 29 0.85 21.31 2.58
N PHE A 30 0.51 20.04 2.82
CA PHE A 30 1.47 18.94 2.79
C PHE A 30 1.92 18.61 1.37
N SER A 31 3.24 18.50 1.20
CA SER A 31 3.84 17.86 0.04
C SER A 31 3.47 16.36 0.01
N ASN A 32 3.64 15.69 -1.14
CA ASN A 32 3.45 14.23 -1.21
C ASN A 32 4.43 13.48 -0.31
N ILE A 33 5.67 14.00 -0.20
CA ILE A 33 6.71 13.47 0.69
C ILE A 33 6.19 13.48 2.13
N THR A 34 5.76 14.66 2.60
CA THR A 34 5.24 14.85 3.96
C THR A 34 4.02 13.98 4.25
N ALA A 35 3.13 13.81 3.27
CA ALA A 35 1.96 12.94 3.42
C ALA A 35 2.35 11.46 3.60
N ILE A 36 3.36 10.97 2.86
CA ILE A 36 3.90 9.61 2.99
C ILE A 36 4.65 9.43 4.31
N GLU A 37 5.46 10.40 4.73
CA GLU A 37 6.14 10.37 6.04
C GLU A 37 5.12 10.29 7.19
N ASN A 38 4.04 11.06 7.12
CA ASN A 38 2.95 10.98 8.11
C ASN A 38 2.23 9.63 8.06
N PHE A 39 2.10 9.01 6.88
CA PHE A 39 1.53 7.67 6.76
C PHE A 39 2.38 6.62 7.48
N ILE A 40 3.72 6.72 7.44
CA ILE A 40 4.63 5.83 8.19
C ILE A 40 4.35 5.90 9.71
N GLY A 41 3.96 7.05 10.23
CA GLY A 41 3.57 7.21 11.64
C GLY A 41 2.18 6.68 12.01
N SER A 42 1.38 6.24 11.03
CA SER A 42 -0.03 5.89 11.23
C SER A 42 -0.24 4.46 11.75
N GLU A 43 -1.38 4.22 12.39
CA GLU A 43 -1.75 2.89 12.87
C GLU A 43 -1.93 1.88 11.74
N ILE A 44 -2.55 2.30 10.63
CA ILE A 44 -2.72 1.43 9.46
C ILE A 44 -1.38 0.98 8.86
N TYR A 45 -0.35 1.83 8.89
CA TYR A 45 0.99 1.43 8.48
C TYR A 45 1.57 0.37 9.42
N LYS A 46 1.36 0.47 10.73
CA LYS A 46 1.76 -0.58 11.70
C LYS A 46 1.07 -1.91 11.41
N GLU A 47 -0.22 -1.89 11.09
CA GLU A 47 -0.98 -3.10 10.77
C GLU A 47 -0.53 -3.75 9.46
N ILE A 48 -0.22 -2.95 8.44
CA ILE A 48 0.31 -3.45 7.16
C ILE A 48 1.73 -3.99 7.35
N SER A 49 2.62 -3.21 7.96
CA SER A 49 4.04 -3.58 8.14
C SER A 49 4.24 -4.79 9.05
N SER A 50 3.36 -5.00 10.03
CA SER A 50 3.38 -6.19 10.88
C SER A 50 2.75 -7.42 10.23
N GLY A 51 2.01 -7.26 9.13
CA GLY A 51 1.25 -8.34 8.49
C GLY A 51 -0.16 -8.55 9.05
N LYS A 52 -0.51 -7.91 10.18
CA LYS A 52 -1.83 -8.04 10.82
C LYS A 52 -2.97 -7.71 9.86
N PHE A 53 -2.85 -6.62 9.11
CA PHE A 53 -3.85 -6.21 8.11
C PHE A 53 -4.11 -7.33 7.08
N HIS A 54 -3.04 -7.99 6.61
CA HIS A 54 -3.14 -9.07 5.64
C HIS A 54 -3.77 -10.32 6.24
N ASP A 55 -3.44 -10.65 7.49
CA ASP A 55 -4.03 -11.80 8.19
C ASP A 55 -5.54 -11.64 8.39
N GLU A 56 -5.97 -10.46 8.79
CA GLU A 56 -7.41 -10.13 8.91
C GLU A 56 -8.10 -10.20 7.55
N TRP A 57 -7.52 -9.58 6.52
CA TRP A 57 -8.06 -9.65 5.17
C TRP A 57 -8.16 -11.09 4.64
N PHE A 58 -7.12 -11.91 4.80
CA PHE A 58 -7.14 -13.31 4.36
C PHE A 58 -8.13 -14.16 5.16
N LYS A 59 -8.33 -13.87 6.45
CA LYS A 59 -9.37 -14.50 7.26
C LYS A 59 -10.75 -14.18 6.70
N GLU A 60 -11.05 -12.92 6.38
CA GLU A 60 -12.32 -12.54 5.75
C GLU A 60 -12.54 -13.23 4.40
N LEU A 61 -11.48 -13.32 3.57
CA LEU A 61 -11.56 -14.03 2.29
C LEU A 61 -11.87 -15.51 2.50
N LYS A 62 -11.22 -16.18 3.47
CA LYS A 62 -11.49 -17.58 3.83
C LYS A 62 -12.93 -17.79 4.31
N GLU A 63 -13.42 -16.93 5.19
CA GLU A 63 -14.80 -16.97 5.70
C GLU A 63 -15.83 -16.83 4.57
N ASN A 64 -15.54 -16.00 3.56
CA ASN A 64 -16.39 -15.84 2.38
C ASN A 64 -16.09 -16.86 1.26
N ARG A 65 -15.38 -17.96 1.56
CA ARG A 65 -14.98 -19.02 0.61
C ARG A 65 -14.26 -18.48 -0.64
N PHE A 66 -13.49 -17.42 -0.46
CA PHE A 66 -12.76 -16.70 -1.51
C PHE A 66 -13.66 -16.14 -2.60
N VAL A 67 -14.91 -15.80 -2.29
CA VAL A 67 -15.78 -15.07 -3.23
C VAL A 67 -15.57 -13.58 -3.02
N ASP A 68 -15.25 -12.84 -4.08
CA ASP A 68 -15.13 -11.40 -4.02
C ASP A 68 -16.51 -10.76 -3.82
N LYS A 69 -16.61 -9.85 -2.84
CA LYS A 69 -17.90 -9.25 -2.46
C LYS A 69 -18.46 -8.34 -3.55
N LYS A 70 -17.60 -7.73 -4.37
CA LYS A 70 -17.94 -6.77 -5.43
C LYS A 70 -18.26 -7.48 -6.74
N THR A 71 -17.39 -8.36 -7.21
CA THR A 71 -17.55 -9.06 -8.51
C THR A 71 -18.43 -10.29 -8.39
N LYS A 72 -18.58 -10.85 -7.18
CA LYS A 72 -19.20 -12.16 -6.90
C LYS A 72 -18.44 -13.34 -7.51
N GLU A 73 -17.23 -13.12 -8.02
CA GLU A 73 -16.39 -14.17 -8.59
C GLU A 73 -15.53 -14.83 -7.53
N LYS A 74 -15.20 -16.11 -7.74
CA LYS A 74 -14.26 -16.82 -6.87
C LYS A 74 -12.83 -16.44 -7.23
N ILE A 75 -12.06 -16.04 -6.23
CA ILE A 75 -10.63 -15.77 -6.34
C ILE A 75 -9.91 -17.11 -6.61
N PRO A 76 -9.11 -17.21 -7.69
CA PRO A 76 -8.32 -18.41 -7.97
C PRO A 76 -7.31 -18.71 -6.85
N GLU A 77 -7.04 -19.99 -6.62
CA GLU A 77 -6.10 -20.42 -5.57
C GLU A 77 -4.68 -19.89 -5.82
N GLU A 78 -4.28 -19.81 -7.09
CA GLU A 78 -3.00 -19.24 -7.52
C GLU A 78 -2.90 -17.76 -7.14
N THR A 79 -4.02 -17.03 -7.21
CA THR A 79 -4.06 -15.63 -6.79
C THR A 79 -3.89 -15.53 -5.28
N VAL A 80 -4.54 -16.40 -4.50
CA VAL A 80 -4.39 -16.43 -3.03
C VAL A 80 -2.93 -16.70 -2.64
N LYS A 81 -2.27 -17.69 -3.26
CA LYS A 81 -0.85 -17.98 -3.03
C LYS A 81 0.05 -16.80 -3.38
N LEU A 82 -0.24 -16.11 -4.49
CA LEU A 82 0.49 -14.90 -4.87
C LEU A 82 0.33 -13.79 -3.83
N LEU A 83 -0.86 -13.61 -3.26
CA LEU A 83 -1.11 -12.63 -2.20
C LEU A 83 -0.34 -12.97 -0.91
N GLU A 84 -0.20 -14.25 -0.56
CA GLU A 84 0.62 -14.69 0.59
C GLU A 84 2.11 -14.32 0.39
N VAL A 85 2.66 -14.59 -0.80
CA VAL A 85 4.03 -14.19 -1.14
C VAL A 85 4.18 -12.66 -1.12
N GLN A 86 3.18 -11.93 -1.61
CA GLN A 86 3.16 -10.47 -1.59
C GLN A 86 3.17 -9.93 -0.16
N LYS A 87 2.39 -10.51 0.76
CA LYS A 87 2.39 -10.16 2.19
C LYS A 87 3.80 -10.25 2.77
N ASP A 88 4.48 -11.37 2.57
CA ASP A 88 5.82 -11.59 3.12
C ASP A 88 6.85 -10.57 2.58
N MET A 89 6.73 -10.22 1.30
CA MET A 89 7.56 -9.19 0.69
C MET A 89 7.29 -7.81 1.30
N MET A 90 6.01 -7.44 1.49
CA MET A 90 5.63 -6.14 2.08
C MET A 90 6.12 -6.02 3.53
N ILE A 91 5.94 -7.04 4.37
CA ILE A 91 6.44 -7.04 5.75
C ILE A 91 7.95 -6.81 5.79
N LYS A 92 8.70 -7.50 4.93
CA LYS A 92 10.17 -7.35 4.86
C LYS A 92 10.61 -5.97 4.38
N GLN A 93 9.83 -5.33 3.50
CA GLN A 93 10.18 -4.02 2.95
C GLN A 93 9.74 -2.85 3.84
N LEU A 94 8.68 -3.03 4.62
CA LEU A 94 8.08 -2.00 5.48
C LEU A 94 8.42 -2.22 6.97
N ILE A 95 9.42 -3.03 7.27
CA ILE A 95 9.78 -3.41 8.64
C ILE A 95 9.97 -2.17 9.53
N GLN A 96 9.26 -2.14 10.66
CA GLN A 96 9.42 -1.11 11.69
C GLN A 96 10.48 -1.55 12.70
N PHE A 97 11.26 -0.58 13.20
CA PHE A 97 12.21 -0.85 14.28
C PHE A 97 11.59 -0.57 15.66
N PRO A 98 11.90 -1.40 16.68
CA PRO A 98 11.51 -1.12 18.06
C PRO A 98 12.12 0.20 18.56
N GLU A 99 11.38 0.96 19.38
CA GLU A 99 11.78 2.26 19.94
C GLU A 99 13.18 2.28 20.60
N LEU A 100 13.69 1.13 21.02
CA LEU A 100 14.99 0.97 21.70
C LEU A 100 16.21 1.26 20.80
N TYR A 101 16.07 1.30 19.47
CA TYR A 101 17.18 1.55 18.54
C TYR A 101 17.40 3.02 18.17
N TYR A 102 16.51 3.93 18.59
CA TYR A 102 16.62 5.37 18.31
C TYR A 102 17.81 6.06 19.01
N THR A 103 18.50 5.37 19.93
CA THR A 103 19.56 5.97 20.74
C THR A 103 20.98 5.81 20.20
N LYS A 104 21.22 5.05 19.11
CA LYS A 104 22.57 4.87 18.54
C LYS A 104 22.58 4.68 17.00
N SER A 105 23.24 5.61 16.29
CA SER A 105 23.76 5.53 14.89
C SER A 105 22.81 5.84 13.71
N HIS A 106 23.36 6.01 12.50
CA HIS A 106 22.71 6.41 11.22
C HIS A 106 21.70 5.38 10.65
N PHE A 107 21.60 4.20 11.25
CA PHE A 107 20.76 3.08 10.80
C PHE A 107 19.23 3.33 10.80
N PRO A 108 18.63 4.05 11.77
CA PRO A 108 17.19 4.37 11.77
C PRO A 108 16.75 5.26 10.59
N LEU A 109 17.64 6.12 10.08
CA LEU A 109 17.35 7.00 8.94
C LEU A 109 17.31 6.22 7.63
N GLU A 110 18.25 5.29 7.41
CA GLU A 110 18.29 4.45 6.20
C GLU A 110 17.07 3.53 6.06
N ILE A 111 16.56 2.97 7.18
CA ILE A 111 15.38 2.11 7.16
C ILE A 111 14.10 2.93 6.95
N SER A 112 14.01 4.10 7.56
CA SER A 112 12.89 5.03 7.32
C SER A 112 12.86 5.46 5.84
N GLN A 113 14.04 5.70 5.25
CA GLN A 113 14.17 5.99 3.82
C GLN A 113 13.74 4.80 2.95
N ARG A 114 14.14 3.58 3.29
CA ARG A 114 13.74 2.37 2.56
C ARG A 114 12.22 2.18 2.56
N ALA A 115 11.58 2.35 3.72
CA ALA A 115 10.12 2.26 3.85
C ALA A 115 9.45 3.37 3.02
N PHE A 116 9.97 4.60 3.09
CA PHE A 116 9.51 5.72 2.27
C PHE A 116 9.61 5.40 0.78
N ASP A 117 10.78 4.98 0.29
CA ASP A 117 11.00 4.66 -1.13
C ASP A 117 10.05 3.56 -1.61
N GLN A 118 9.80 2.55 -0.78
CA GLN A 118 8.85 1.50 -1.10
C GLN A 118 7.42 2.02 -1.18
N LEU A 119 6.99 2.85 -0.22
CA LEU A 119 5.66 3.47 -0.23
C LEU A 119 5.47 4.40 -1.43
N TRP A 120 6.51 5.15 -1.79
CA TRP A 120 6.52 5.99 -2.99
C TRP A 120 6.27 5.15 -4.24
N ARG A 121 7.03 4.06 -4.43
CA ARG A 121 6.87 3.12 -5.55
C ARG A 121 5.50 2.45 -5.58
N ILE A 122 4.93 2.12 -4.43
CA ILE A 122 3.57 1.56 -4.33
C ILE A 122 2.55 2.59 -4.83
N CYS A 123 2.65 3.84 -4.40
CA CYS A 123 1.75 4.90 -4.85
C CYS A 123 1.90 5.19 -6.34
N GLU A 124 3.14 5.25 -6.83
CA GLU A 124 3.45 5.42 -8.25
C GLU A 124 2.87 4.27 -9.10
N SER A 125 3.07 3.02 -8.68
CA SER A 125 2.54 1.84 -9.37
C SER A 125 1.02 1.85 -9.44
N TYR A 126 0.35 2.28 -8.37
CA TYR A 126 -1.11 2.41 -8.36
C TYR A 126 -1.59 3.49 -9.34
N GLU A 127 -0.96 4.67 -9.35
CA GLU A 127 -1.30 5.73 -10.30
C GLU A 127 -1.02 5.33 -11.76
N LEU A 128 0.07 4.59 -12.00
CA LEU A 128 0.40 4.08 -13.31
C LEU A 128 -0.68 3.12 -13.80
N TRP A 129 -1.13 2.18 -12.95
CA TRP A 129 -2.26 1.30 -13.26
C TRP A 129 -3.54 2.10 -13.55
N CYS A 130 -3.86 3.13 -12.77
CA CYS A 130 -5.00 4.02 -13.02
C CYS A 130 -4.87 4.71 -14.39
N LYS A 131 -3.68 5.19 -14.76
CA LYS A 131 -3.41 5.82 -16.06
C LYS A 131 -3.59 4.85 -17.21
N GLU A 132 -3.03 3.65 -17.12
CA GLU A 132 -3.10 2.60 -18.14
C GLU A 132 -4.52 2.08 -18.36
N THR A 133 -5.31 1.97 -17.28
CA THR A 133 -6.73 1.56 -17.34
C THR A 133 -7.69 2.72 -17.66
N LYS A 134 -7.15 3.93 -17.91
CA LYS A 134 -7.90 5.16 -18.24
C LYS A 134 -8.84 5.65 -17.11
N GLN A 135 -8.49 5.38 -15.85
CA GLN A 135 -9.21 5.79 -14.63
C GLN A 135 -8.50 6.98 -13.97
N LYS A 136 -8.31 8.06 -14.74
CA LYS A 136 -7.50 9.22 -14.33
C LYS A 136 -8.10 9.98 -13.14
N GLU A 137 -9.39 9.85 -12.91
CA GLU A 137 -10.12 10.43 -11.79
C GLU A 137 -9.68 9.88 -10.42
N LEU A 138 -9.05 8.71 -10.39
CA LEU A 138 -8.51 8.09 -9.16
C LEU A 138 -7.12 8.64 -8.79
N ILE A 139 -6.46 9.37 -9.70
CA ILE A 139 -5.12 9.94 -9.51
C ILE A 139 -5.25 11.28 -8.79
N ILE A 140 -4.81 11.32 -7.53
CA ILE A 140 -4.88 12.47 -6.63
C ILE A 140 -3.49 13.03 -6.33
N LEU A 141 -2.51 12.18 -6.01
CA LEU A 141 -1.16 12.62 -5.61
C LEU A 141 -0.33 13.11 -6.80
N LYS A 142 -0.57 12.57 -8.00
CA LYS A 142 0.16 12.90 -9.24
C LYS A 142 1.67 12.67 -9.11
N ILE A 143 2.05 11.60 -8.42
CA ILE A 143 3.44 11.16 -8.26
C ILE A 143 4.05 10.79 -9.63
N ILE A 144 3.27 10.15 -10.50
CA ILE A 144 3.73 9.79 -11.85
C ILE A 144 4.03 10.99 -12.77
N ASP A 145 3.56 12.20 -12.42
CA ASP A 145 3.83 13.43 -13.18
C ASP A 145 5.12 14.13 -12.68
N SER A 146 5.61 13.77 -11.48
CA SER A 146 6.85 14.34 -10.91
C SER A 146 8.14 13.70 -11.41
N THR A 147 8.07 12.67 -12.25
CA THR A 147 9.22 11.97 -12.86
C THR A 147 9.43 12.31 -14.34
N SER A 148 8.94 13.46 -14.80
CA SER A 148 9.07 13.97 -16.19
C SER A 148 10.22 14.96 -16.36
#